data_AF-A0A134A8Y7-F1
#
_entry.id   AF-A0A134A8Y7-F1
#
_cell.length_a   1.000
_cell.length_b   1.000
_cell.length_c   1.000
_cell.angle_alpha   90.00
_cell.angle_beta   90.00
_cell.angle_gamma   90.00
#
_symmetry.space_group_name_H-M   'P 1'
#
loop_
_entity.id
_entity.type
_entity.pdbx_description
1 polymer ?
#
loop_
_entity_poly.entity_id
_entity_poly.type
_entity_poly.pdbx_seq_one_letter_code
_entity_poly.pdbx_strand_id
1 'polypeptide(L)'
;MVILDDEEYDKVWDIVYDRFNFNPSVDKKEIAFEFKEPYIVYDISYHYENLEEIKGFVVWGFKKEIHDKITEIFLECTKENGELYALDWQHSCFRYNPRIKDEPKIIEVKDERYWGGGYTAYFPTYCPNGDYYFFIDVDFHFGYLGHPWQQKVWIYGKKLIEEFKKADLEGFKLIDEKN
;
A
#
# COMPACT_ATOMS: atom_id res chain seq x y z
N MET A 1 4.37 -13.37 -7.41
CA MET A 1 4.20 -11.95 -7.73
C MET A 1 4.23 -11.81 -9.23
N VAL A 2 3.30 -11.05 -9.77
CA VAL A 2 3.10 -10.82 -11.20
C VAL A 2 2.87 -9.32 -11.39
N ILE A 3 3.54 -8.69 -12.36
CA ILE A 3 3.26 -7.30 -12.74
C ILE A 3 1.91 -7.27 -13.47
N LEU A 4 1.05 -6.31 -13.15
CA LEU A 4 -0.21 -6.13 -13.86
C LEU A 4 0.06 -5.69 -15.30
N ASP A 5 -0.63 -6.31 -16.25
CA ASP A 5 -0.68 -5.79 -17.61
C ASP A 5 -1.57 -4.55 -17.70
N ASP A 6 -1.57 -3.88 -18.86
CA ASP A 6 -2.29 -2.64 -19.08
C ASP A 6 -3.81 -2.80 -18.80
N GLU A 7 -4.41 -3.96 -19.13
CA GLU A 7 -5.85 -4.21 -18.93
C GLU A 7 -6.20 -4.42 -17.44
N GLU A 8 -5.44 -5.25 -16.72
CA GLU A 8 -5.65 -5.45 -15.27
C GLU A 8 -5.32 -4.18 -14.48
N TYR A 9 -4.28 -3.43 -14.89
CA TYR A 9 -3.93 -2.13 -14.31
C TYR A 9 -5.08 -1.12 -14.42
N ASP A 10 -5.59 -0.89 -15.64
CA ASP A 10 -6.68 0.08 -15.88
C ASP A 10 -7.94 -0.31 -15.09
N LYS A 11 -8.31 -1.60 -15.15
CA LYS A 11 -9.48 -2.10 -14.42
C LYS A 11 -9.37 -1.92 -12.91
N VAL A 12 -8.20 -2.21 -12.32
CA VAL A 12 -7.99 -2.09 -10.88
C VAL A 12 -8.04 -0.62 -10.45
N TRP A 13 -7.42 0.27 -11.21
CA TRP A 13 -7.47 1.71 -10.91
C TRP A 13 -8.86 2.29 -11.11
N ASP A 14 -9.60 1.91 -12.15
CA ASP A 14 -11.00 2.33 -12.35
C ASP A 14 -11.86 1.98 -11.11
N ILE A 15 -11.71 0.76 -10.57
CA ILE A 15 -12.39 0.37 -9.34
C ILE A 15 -11.96 1.25 -8.16
N VAL A 16 -10.66 1.57 -8.03
CA VAL A 16 -10.15 2.42 -6.94
C VAL A 16 -10.72 3.84 -7.04
N TYR A 17 -10.70 4.44 -8.23
CA TYR A 17 -11.27 5.75 -8.50
C TYR A 17 -12.77 5.78 -8.19
N ASP A 18 -13.54 4.81 -8.68
CA ASP A 18 -15.00 4.81 -8.52
C ASP A 18 -15.46 4.41 -7.12
N ARG A 19 -14.88 3.36 -6.53
CA ARG A 19 -15.36 2.77 -5.27
C ARG A 19 -14.99 3.63 -4.06
N PHE A 20 -13.78 4.20 -4.08
CA PHE A 20 -13.25 4.99 -2.96
C PHE A 20 -13.27 6.49 -3.24
N ASN A 21 -13.87 6.92 -4.35
CA ASN A 21 -13.84 8.30 -4.83
C ASN A 21 -12.41 8.86 -4.78
N PHE A 22 -11.44 8.06 -5.23
CA PHE A 22 -10.04 8.37 -5.02
C PHE A 22 -9.65 9.64 -5.77
N ASN A 23 -9.30 10.69 -5.04
CA ASN A 23 -8.94 11.99 -5.58
C ASN A 23 -7.49 12.34 -5.18
N PRO A 24 -6.48 11.90 -5.96
CA PRO A 24 -5.09 12.11 -5.61
C PRO A 24 -4.73 13.60 -5.59
N SER A 25 -4.13 14.07 -4.50
CA SER A 25 -3.70 15.45 -4.33
C SER A 25 -2.51 15.57 -3.39
N VAL A 26 -1.58 16.46 -3.75
CA VAL A 26 -0.48 16.86 -2.88
C VAL A 26 -0.93 17.84 -1.78
N ASP A 27 -2.10 18.48 -1.96
CA ASP A 27 -2.69 19.34 -0.93
C ASP A 27 -3.29 18.48 0.18
N LYS A 28 -2.70 18.58 1.37
CA LYS A 28 -3.08 17.80 2.56
C LYS A 28 -4.49 18.11 3.07
N LYS A 29 -5.14 19.17 2.58
CA LYS A 29 -6.51 19.55 2.95
C LYS A 29 -7.57 18.86 2.11
N GLU A 30 -7.20 18.35 0.94
CA GLU A 30 -8.13 17.65 0.06
C GLU A 30 -8.53 16.29 0.64
N ILE A 31 -9.77 15.91 0.38
CA ILE A 31 -10.28 14.60 0.74
C ILE A 31 -9.81 13.62 -0.34
N ALA A 32 -8.87 12.75 0.01
CA ALA A 32 -8.30 11.79 -0.93
C ALA A 32 -9.20 10.56 -1.14
N PHE A 33 -10.01 10.20 -0.13
CA PHE A 33 -10.83 9.00 -0.15
C PHE A 33 -12.18 9.24 0.53
N GLU A 34 -13.21 8.62 -0.02
CA GLU A 34 -14.53 8.48 0.60
C GLU A 34 -14.95 7.02 0.60
N PHE A 35 -15.15 6.46 1.80
CA PHE A 35 -15.52 5.07 1.98
C PHE A 35 -17.02 4.92 2.31
N LYS A 36 -17.63 3.90 1.71
CA LYS A 36 -18.98 3.45 2.07
C LYS A 36 -18.93 2.33 3.13
N GLU A 37 -17.83 1.62 3.16
CA GLU A 37 -17.53 0.52 4.08
C GLU A 37 -16.96 1.03 5.41
N PRO A 38 -16.96 0.18 6.45
CA PRO A 38 -16.24 0.49 7.68
C PRO A 38 -14.74 0.69 7.40
N TYR A 39 -14.17 1.74 8.00
CA TYR A 39 -12.76 2.07 7.88
C TYR A 39 -12.21 2.69 9.17
N ILE A 40 -10.89 2.62 9.31
CA ILE A 40 -10.12 3.39 10.29
C ILE A 40 -9.01 4.17 9.59
N VAL A 41 -8.57 5.25 10.22
CA VAL A 41 -7.47 6.08 9.73
C VAL A 41 -6.40 6.20 10.79
N TYR A 42 -5.18 5.83 10.41
CA TYR A 42 -3.98 6.04 11.22
C TYR A 42 -3.18 7.21 10.67
N ASP A 43 -2.73 8.08 11.56
CA ASP A 43 -1.59 8.96 11.33
C ASP A 43 -0.30 8.15 11.52
N ILE A 44 0.60 8.23 10.54
CA ILE A 44 1.90 7.53 10.52
C ILE A 44 3.08 8.52 10.42
N SER A 45 2.85 9.80 10.72
CA SER A 45 3.86 10.88 10.62
C SER A 45 5.11 10.61 11.47
N TYR A 46 4.95 9.90 12.59
CA TYR A 46 6.05 9.44 13.44
C TYR A 46 7.17 8.77 12.63
N HIS A 47 6.84 7.96 11.64
CA HIS A 47 7.84 7.24 10.85
C HIS A 47 8.58 8.13 9.84
N TYR A 48 7.99 9.24 9.41
CA TYR A 48 8.63 10.22 8.54
C TYR A 48 9.59 11.11 9.32
N GLU A 49 9.28 11.40 10.58
CA GLU A 49 10.13 12.20 11.47
C GLU A 49 11.32 11.42 12.04
N ASN A 50 11.20 10.09 12.10
CA ASN A 50 12.20 9.18 12.69
C ASN A 50 12.84 8.26 11.65
N LEU A 51 13.09 8.77 10.44
CA LEU A 51 13.78 8.04 9.39
C LEU A 51 15.24 7.77 9.78
N GLU A 52 15.72 6.55 9.49
CA GLU A 52 17.11 6.20 9.75
C GLU A 52 18.01 6.70 8.60
N GLU A 53 18.99 7.54 8.97
CA GLU A 53 20.07 7.94 8.06
C GLU A 53 21.19 6.90 8.11
N ILE A 54 21.35 6.13 7.04
CA ILE A 54 22.47 5.21 6.87
C ILE A 54 23.52 5.93 6.04
N LYS A 55 24.65 6.33 6.64
CA LYS A 55 25.85 6.93 6.02
C LYS A 55 25.64 7.42 4.56
N GLY A 56 24.96 8.56 4.42
CA GLY A 56 24.77 9.25 3.14
C GLY A 56 23.48 8.90 2.36
N PHE A 57 22.63 8.01 2.87
CA PHE A 57 21.30 7.71 2.33
C PHE A 57 20.25 7.64 3.45
N VAL A 58 19.12 8.30 3.25
CA VAL A 58 17.93 8.14 4.11
C VAL A 58 17.18 6.90 3.63
N VAL A 59 17.02 5.91 4.50
CA VAL A 59 16.16 4.75 4.20
C VAL A 59 14.71 5.16 4.45
N TRP A 60 13.93 5.24 3.37
CA TRP A 60 12.50 5.49 3.43
C TRP A 60 11.76 4.17 3.64
N GLY A 61 10.98 4.08 4.72
CA GLY A 61 10.22 2.89 5.04
C GLY A 61 9.93 2.75 6.52
N PHE A 62 9.10 1.77 6.86
CA PHE A 62 8.98 1.33 8.24
C PHE A 62 10.19 0.49 8.65
N LYS A 63 10.50 0.50 9.96
CA LYS A 63 11.42 -0.47 10.55
C LYS A 63 10.96 -1.88 10.21
N LYS A 64 11.92 -2.80 10.11
CA LYS A 64 11.67 -4.19 9.73
C LYS A 64 10.59 -4.84 10.60
N GLU A 65 10.59 -4.58 11.90
CA GLU A 65 9.62 -5.14 12.85
C GLU A 65 8.18 -4.70 12.55
N ILE A 66 7.98 -3.45 12.14
CA ILE A 66 6.66 -2.92 11.77
C ILE A 66 6.24 -3.47 10.40
N HIS A 67 7.16 -3.50 9.44
CA HIS A 67 6.92 -4.12 8.14
C HIS A 67 6.50 -5.60 8.27
N ASP A 68 7.21 -6.37 9.10
CA ASP A 68 6.94 -7.78 9.33
C ASP A 68 5.57 -7.97 10.00
N LYS A 69 5.24 -7.16 11.01
CA LYS A 69 3.91 -7.19 11.65
C LYS A 69 2.78 -6.87 10.66
N ILE A 70 2.94 -5.88 9.78
CA ILE A 70 1.95 -5.58 8.74
C ILE A 70 1.80 -6.79 7.79
N THR A 71 2.91 -7.43 7.43
CA THR A 71 2.88 -8.65 6.61
C THR A 71 2.14 -9.78 7.33
N GLU A 72 2.40 -9.99 8.63
CA GLU A 72 1.68 -10.97 9.46
C GLU A 72 0.17 -10.69 9.51
N ILE A 73 -0.24 -9.42 9.65
CA ILE A 73 -1.66 -9.03 9.58
C ILE A 73 -2.28 -9.42 8.23
N PHE A 74 -1.59 -9.16 7.12
CA PHE A 74 -2.08 -9.56 5.80
C PHE A 74 -2.15 -11.09 5.65
N LEU A 75 -1.21 -11.83 6.22
CA LEU A 75 -1.26 -13.29 6.27
C LEU A 75 -2.51 -13.79 7.00
N GLU A 76 -2.81 -13.22 8.17
CA GLU A 76 -4.03 -13.55 8.92
C GLU A 76 -5.31 -13.22 8.15
N CYS A 77 -5.32 -12.13 7.37
CA CYS A 77 -6.50 -11.69 6.62
C CYS A 77 -6.75 -12.45 5.32
N THR A 78 -5.70 -12.95 4.68
CA THR A 78 -5.77 -13.67 3.39
C THR A 78 -5.99 -15.17 3.58
N LYS A 79 -6.62 -15.80 2.57
CA LYS A 79 -6.71 -17.28 2.49
C LYS A 79 -5.36 -17.87 2.06
N GLU A 80 -5.20 -19.19 2.14
CA GLU A 80 -3.95 -19.90 1.79
C GLU A 80 -3.41 -19.53 0.40
N ASN A 81 -4.30 -19.40 -0.59
CA ASN A 81 -3.98 -18.93 -1.95
C ASN A 81 -4.53 -17.53 -2.24
N GLY A 82 -4.79 -16.73 -1.20
CA GLY A 82 -5.27 -15.35 -1.36
C GLY A 82 -4.15 -14.46 -1.90
N GLU A 83 -4.47 -13.71 -2.96
CA GLU A 83 -3.58 -12.71 -3.54
C GLU A 83 -4.01 -11.31 -3.11
N LEU A 84 -3.05 -10.40 -3.09
CA LEU A 84 -3.24 -8.97 -2.88
C LEU A 84 -2.72 -8.22 -4.11
N TYR A 85 -3.36 -7.11 -4.42
CA TYR A 85 -2.77 -6.05 -5.22
C TYR A 85 -1.83 -5.20 -4.37
N ALA A 86 -0.64 -4.93 -4.90
CA ALA A 86 0.28 -3.91 -4.43
C ALA A 86 0.35 -2.83 -5.51
N LEU A 87 -0.30 -1.69 -5.25
CA LEU A 87 -0.48 -0.61 -6.22
C LEU A 87 0.46 0.55 -5.90
N ASP A 88 1.05 1.09 -6.95
CA ASP A 88 1.90 2.27 -6.93
C ASP A 88 1.33 3.27 -7.95
N TRP A 89 0.84 4.40 -7.46
CA TRP A 89 0.10 5.35 -8.31
C TRP A 89 0.99 5.93 -9.40
N GLN A 90 0.54 5.82 -10.66
CA GLN A 90 1.29 6.18 -11.88
C GLN A 90 2.49 5.25 -12.20
N HIS A 91 2.65 4.15 -11.48
CA HIS A 91 3.78 3.23 -11.61
C HIS A 91 3.31 1.77 -11.76
N SER A 92 4.28 0.85 -11.92
CA SER A 92 3.96 -0.56 -12.05
C SER A 92 3.28 -1.11 -10.80
N CYS A 93 2.19 -1.83 -11.01
CA CYS A 93 1.42 -2.48 -9.97
C CYS A 93 1.64 -4.00 -10.02
N PHE A 94 1.36 -4.69 -8.92
CA PHE A 94 1.63 -6.11 -8.79
C PHE A 94 0.45 -6.86 -8.18
N ARG A 95 0.24 -8.10 -8.61
CA ARG A 95 -0.50 -9.10 -7.85
C ARG A 95 0.50 -10.01 -7.14
N TYR A 96 0.30 -10.28 -5.85
CA TYR A 96 1.24 -11.08 -5.07
C TYR A 96 0.56 -11.88 -3.97
N ASN A 97 1.17 -12.98 -3.52
CA ASN A 97 0.68 -13.74 -2.37
C ASN A 97 1.59 -13.44 -1.16
N PRO A 98 1.06 -12.87 -0.06
CA PRO A 98 1.88 -12.47 1.08
C PRO A 98 2.60 -13.65 1.77
N ARG A 99 2.24 -14.92 1.49
CA ARG A 99 2.92 -16.13 2.02
C ARG A 99 4.23 -16.46 1.33
N ILE A 100 4.49 -15.89 0.15
CA ILE A 100 5.71 -16.17 -0.61
C ILE A 100 6.81 -15.20 -0.13
N LYS A 101 7.70 -15.69 0.74
CA LYS A 101 8.69 -14.85 1.45
C LYS A 101 9.80 -14.30 0.57
N ASP A 102 10.13 -15.00 -0.52
CA ASP A 102 11.30 -14.71 -1.36
C ASP A 102 10.91 -14.08 -2.71
N GLU A 103 9.77 -13.40 -2.79
CA GLU A 103 9.39 -12.70 -4.02
C GLU A 103 10.35 -11.54 -4.30
N PRO A 104 10.83 -11.40 -5.55
CA PRO A 104 11.71 -10.31 -5.91
C PRO A 104 11.01 -8.97 -5.66
N LYS A 105 11.70 -8.01 -5.04
CA LYS A 105 11.13 -6.67 -4.78
C LYS A 105 11.43 -5.66 -5.90
N ILE A 106 12.23 -6.08 -6.87
CA ILE A 106 12.62 -5.31 -8.04
C ILE A 106 12.57 -6.27 -9.24
N ILE A 107 11.91 -5.86 -10.32
CA ILE A 107 11.83 -6.63 -11.56
C ILE A 107 12.33 -5.76 -12.73
N GLU A 108 13.25 -6.31 -13.51
CA GLU A 108 13.63 -5.74 -14.81
C GLU A 108 12.60 -6.15 -15.86
N VAL A 109 11.89 -5.18 -16.41
CA VAL A 109 10.87 -5.38 -17.44
C VAL A 109 11.45 -5.03 -18.79
N LYS A 110 11.32 -5.93 -19.77
CA LYS A 110 11.67 -5.62 -21.16
C LYS A 110 10.47 -4.99 -21.85
N ASP A 111 10.68 -3.80 -22.39
CA ASP A 111 9.65 -3.06 -23.11
C ASP A 111 10.33 -2.12 -24.12
N GLU A 112 10.18 -2.44 -25.41
CA GLU A 112 10.82 -1.69 -26.49
C GLU A 112 10.27 -0.26 -26.65
N ARG A 113 9.14 0.06 -26.00
CA ARG A 113 8.58 1.42 -25.94
C ARG A 113 9.46 2.35 -25.10
N TYR A 114 10.24 1.82 -24.17
CA TYR A 114 11.10 2.60 -23.26
C TYR A 114 12.52 2.77 -23.81
N TRP A 115 13.11 3.93 -23.53
CA TRP A 115 14.51 4.19 -23.86
C TRP A 115 15.43 3.22 -23.11
N GLY A 116 16.18 2.40 -23.84
CA GLY A 116 17.00 1.32 -23.28
C GLY A 116 16.36 -0.08 -23.35
N GLY A 117 15.16 -0.21 -23.93
CA GLY A 117 14.50 -1.50 -24.18
C GLY A 117 13.84 -2.13 -22.97
N GLY A 118 13.58 -1.33 -21.92
CA GLY A 118 12.96 -1.79 -20.69
C GLY A 118 12.93 -0.73 -19.59
N TYR A 119 12.43 -1.13 -18.43
CA TYR A 119 12.39 -0.32 -17.22
C TYR A 119 12.47 -1.22 -15.97
N THR A 120 12.81 -0.62 -14.83
CA THR A 120 12.86 -1.30 -13.54
C THR A 120 11.56 -1.04 -12.78
N ALA A 121 10.82 -2.10 -12.46
CA ALA A 121 9.62 -2.04 -11.63
C ALA A 121 9.98 -2.28 -10.16
N TYR A 122 9.57 -1.38 -9.28
CA TYR A 122 9.81 -1.45 -7.84
C TYR A 122 8.54 -1.86 -7.11
N PHE A 123 8.65 -2.85 -6.22
CA PHE A 123 7.53 -3.24 -5.37
C PHE A 123 7.30 -2.15 -4.30
N PRO A 124 6.08 -1.62 -4.13
CA PRO A 124 5.83 -0.56 -3.17
C PRO A 124 6.07 -1.05 -1.74
N THR A 125 6.49 -0.13 -0.86
CA THR A 125 6.59 -0.43 0.59
C THR A 125 5.28 -0.10 1.29
N TYR A 126 5.05 -0.59 2.52
CA TYR A 126 3.86 -0.17 3.27
C TYR A 126 3.88 1.31 3.69
N CYS A 127 5.05 1.95 3.71
CA CYS A 127 5.17 3.38 3.98
C CYS A 127 5.22 4.14 2.64
N PRO A 128 4.20 4.93 2.29
CA PRO A 128 4.21 5.69 1.05
C PRO A 128 5.36 6.71 1.06
N ASN A 129 6.12 6.80 -0.03
CA ASN A 129 7.39 7.56 -0.07
C ASN A 129 7.40 8.68 -1.14
N GLY A 130 6.23 9.26 -1.42
CA GLY A 130 6.07 10.24 -2.49
C GLY A 130 4.86 9.94 -3.35
N ASP A 131 4.51 8.66 -3.48
CA ASP A 131 3.34 8.19 -4.22
C ASP A 131 2.32 7.49 -3.31
N TYR A 132 1.10 7.33 -3.82
CA TYR A 132 0.05 6.57 -3.12
C TYR A 132 0.33 5.08 -3.27
N TYR A 133 0.52 4.40 -2.13
CA TYR A 133 0.80 2.96 -2.06
C TYR A 133 -0.36 2.21 -1.44
N PHE A 134 -1.00 1.32 -2.22
CA PHE A 134 -2.17 0.56 -1.77
C PHE A 134 -1.90 -0.94 -1.74
N PHE A 135 -2.41 -1.60 -0.70
CA PHE A 135 -2.39 -3.05 -0.57
C PHE A 135 -3.83 -3.53 -0.39
N ILE A 136 -4.40 -4.14 -1.42
CA ILE A 136 -5.83 -4.42 -1.51
C ILE A 136 -6.03 -5.90 -1.82
N ASP A 137 -6.97 -6.55 -1.13
CA ASP A 137 -7.42 -7.90 -1.51
C ASP A 137 -7.92 -7.90 -2.96
N VAL A 138 -7.60 -8.93 -3.76
CA VAL A 138 -7.94 -8.92 -5.20
C VAL A 138 -9.44 -8.88 -5.49
N ASP A 139 -10.25 -9.35 -4.54
CA ASP A 139 -11.71 -9.26 -4.57
C ASP A 139 -12.24 -8.00 -3.85
N PHE A 140 -11.33 -7.12 -3.41
CA PHE A 140 -11.57 -5.86 -2.71
C PHE A 140 -12.41 -6.01 -1.42
N HIS A 141 -12.24 -7.10 -0.67
CA HIS A 141 -12.90 -7.29 0.62
C HIS A 141 -12.31 -6.42 1.73
N PHE A 142 -11.01 -6.11 1.65
CA PHE A 142 -10.29 -5.26 2.59
C PHE A 142 -9.12 -4.57 1.87
N GLY A 143 -8.55 -3.55 2.49
CA GLY A 143 -7.36 -2.90 1.96
C GLY A 143 -6.73 -1.86 2.89
N TYR A 144 -5.48 -1.55 2.59
CA TYR A 144 -4.61 -0.57 3.22
C TYR A 144 -4.26 0.48 2.17
N LEU A 145 -4.67 1.73 2.35
CA LEU A 145 -4.50 2.81 1.39
C LEU A 145 -3.63 3.91 2.00
N GLY A 146 -2.35 3.97 1.61
CA GLY A 146 -1.38 4.93 2.11
C GLY A 146 -1.38 6.25 1.32
N HIS A 147 -1.39 7.38 2.04
CA HIS A 147 -1.27 8.72 1.48
C HIS A 147 0.05 9.38 1.91
N PRO A 148 0.98 9.66 0.98
CA PRO A 148 2.32 10.13 1.32
C PRO A 148 2.30 11.54 1.93
N TRP A 149 1.57 12.48 1.33
CA TRP A 149 1.58 13.88 1.78
C TRP A 149 0.82 14.09 3.09
N GLN A 150 -0.32 13.42 3.27
CA GLN A 150 -1.04 13.46 4.55
C GLN A 150 -0.38 12.59 5.64
N GLN A 151 0.55 11.70 5.26
CA GLN A 151 1.20 10.75 6.17
C GLN A 151 0.17 9.94 6.96
N LYS A 152 -0.82 9.43 6.22
CA LYS A 152 -1.95 8.70 6.77
C LYS A 152 -2.17 7.41 6.00
N VAL A 153 -2.83 6.49 6.67
CA VAL A 153 -3.27 5.22 6.09
C VAL A 153 -4.73 5.02 6.41
N TRP A 154 -5.52 4.74 5.38
CA TRP A 154 -6.89 4.26 5.53
C TRP A 154 -6.91 2.75 5.45
N ILE A 155 -7.62 2.11 6.38
CA ILE A 155 -7.75 0.66 6.45
C ILE A 155 -9.23 0.34 6.44
N TYR A 156 -9.69 -0.42 5.44
CA TYR A 156 -11.08 -0.85 5.34
C TYR A 156 -11.20 -2.37 5.37
N GLY A 157 -12.39 -2.85 5.76
CA GLY A 157 -12.70 -4.27 5.90
C GLY A 157 -12.51 -4.76 7.34
N LYS A 158 -13.59 -5.29 7.93
CA LYS A 158 -13.68 -5.61 9.37
C LYS A 158 -12.51 -6.42 9.92
N LYS A 159 -12.15 -7.51 9.25
CA LYS A 159 -11.07 -8.40 9.72
C LYS A 159 -9.71 -7.69 9.74
N LEU A 160 -9.41 -6.91 8.71
CA LEU A 160 -8.16 -6.15 8.64
C LEU A 160 -8.10 -5.06 9.72
N ILE A 161 -9.21 -4.35 9.91
CA ILE A 161 -9.37 -3.35 10.98
C ILE A 161 -9.10 -3.97 12.36
N GLU A 162 -9.70 -5.14 12.65
CA GLU A 162 -9.55 -5.84 13.92
C GLU A 162 -8.08 -6.24 14.19
N GLU A 163 -7.39 -6.82 13.20
CA GLU A 163 -6.00 -7.23 13.36
C GLU A 163 -5.04 -6.02 13.50
N PHE A 164 -5.27 -4.91 12.79
CA PHE A 164 -4.49 -3.68 12.99
C PHE A 164 -4.66 -3.09 14.39
N LYS A 165 -5.89 -3.04 14.90
CA LYS A 165 -6.18 -2.58 16.27
C LYS A 165 -5.51 -3.46 17.32
N LYS A 166 -5.52 -4.78 17.11
CA LYS A 166 -4.89 -5.76 18.01
C LYS A 166 -3.36 -5.68 18.00
N ALA A 167 -2.77 -5.38 16.84
CA ALA A 167 -1.32 -5.34 16.68
C ALA A 167 -0.64 -4.14 17.37
N ASP A 168 -1.39 -3.06 17.61
CA ASP A 168 -0.95 -1.82 18.28
C ASP A 168 0.45 -1.38 17.81
N LEU A 169 0.54 -1.08 16.51
CA LEU A 169 1.80 -0.78 15.85
C LEU A 169 2.41 0.53 16.36
N GLU A 170 3.68 0.50 16.73
CA GLU A 170 4.43 1.71 17.10
C GLU A 170 4.34 2.73 15.97
N GLY A 171 4.04 3.99 16.30
CA GLY A 171 3.97 5.07 15.34
C GLY A 171 2.65 5.18 14.55
N PHE A 172 1.72 4.24 14.74
CA PHE A 172 0.37 4.31 14.18
C PHE A 172 -0.59 4.92 15.21
N LYS A 173 -0.99 6.18 15.00
CA LYS A 173 -1.94 6.87 15.88
C LYS A 173 -3.33 6.90 15.26
N LEU A 174 -4.31 6.25 15.88
CA LEU A 174 -5.69 6.27 15.40
C LEU A 174 -6.25 7.71 15.48
N ILE A 175 -6.77 8.23 14.35
CA ILE A 175 -7.32 9.58 14.26
C ILE A 175 -8.77 9.64 13.78
N ASP A 176 -9.26 8.60 13.12
CA ASP A 176 -10.66 8.48 12.70
C ASP A 176 -11.08 7.01 12.62
N GLU A 177 -12.35 6.74 12.87
CA GLU A 177 -12.97 5.43 12.77
C GLU A 177 -14.44 5.58 12.40
N LYS A 178 -14.86 4.85 11.37
CA LYS A 178 -16.25 4.76 10.94
C LYS A 178 -16.67 3.30 10.83
N ASN A 179 -17.76 2.96 11.52
CA ASN A 179 -18.33 1.63 11.60
C ASN A 179 -19.53 1.42 10.67
#